data_AF-A0A2T5LMF1-F1
#
_entry.id   AF-A0A2T5LMF1-F1
#
_cell.length_a   1.000
_cell.length_b   1.000
_cell.length_c   1.000
_cell.angle_alpha   90.00
_cell.angle_beta   90.00
_cell.angle_gamma   90.00
#
_symmetry.space_group_name_H-M   'P 1'
#
loop_
_entity.id
_entity.type
_entity.pdbx_description
1 polymer ?
#
loop_
_entity_poly.entity_id
_entity_poly.type
_entity_poly.pdbx_seq_one_letter_code
_entity_poly.pdbx_strand_id
1 'polypeptide(L)'
;MRKTWNYDLIKFPPDLTLWVEAYPVKTKLPRKFIESWKKKPAWEKVSDAAFTFTDPESNDEIIGVVFEAGFSENYEDLLSDMRQWLLRSDDDLQLVIIVNIQEDRKSLEKNKSHNDAKDRIASLLQECGSEKGKDDHSDILHWLSATTGRPAGTEEQSTFDDSESDAELYTAVKGKLDCNDWVGPLTVELEYWELKDSRPQRRGDKVRVIPAIKGDIPSIYISEAIPLLTVAKWPSLSRVV
;
A
#
# COMPACT_ATOMS: atom_id res chain seq x y z
N MET A 1 20.59 22.36 0.80
CA MET A 1 21.06 21.41 1.82
C MET A 1 20.16 20.19 1.80
N ARG A 2 20.62 19.07 1.23
CA ARG A 2 19.93 17.77 1.32
C ARG A 2 20.57 17.01 2.47
N LYS A 3 19.77 16.53 3.42
CA LYS A 3 20.25 15.66 4.51
C LYS A 3 20.57 14.30 3.92
N THR A 4 21.84 13.92 3.95
CA THR A 4 22.32 12.56 3.67
C THR A 4 22.11 11.71 4.93
N TRP A 5 21.45 10.57 4.78
CA TRP A 5 21.44 9.52 5.80
C TRP A 5 22.49 8.50 5.41
N ASN A 6 23.53 8.34 6.25
CA ASN A 6 24.48 7.24 6.16
C ASN A 6 23.89 6.06 6.93
N TYR A 7 23.83 4.88 6.32
CA TYR A 7 23.59 3.65 7.05
C TYR A 7 24.69 2.65 6.74
N ASP A 8 25.39 2.25 7.80
CA ASP A 8 26.47 1.27 7.78
C ASP A 8 25.94 -0.12 7.42
N LEU A 9 26.62 -0.80 6.49
CA LEU A 9 26.45 -2.22 6.20
C LEU A 9 26.78 -3.06 7.44
N ILE A 10 25.80 -3.82 7.93
CA ILE A 10 26.00 -4.81 8.98
C ILE A 10 25.98 -6.21 8.36
N LYS A 11 26.98 -7.03 8.72
CA LYS A 11 27.00 -8.47 8.45
C LYS A 11 26.13 -9.19 9.49
N PHE A 12 25.26 -10.10 9.05
CA PHE A 12 24.26 -10.72 9.91
C PHE A 12 24.32 -12.26 9.96
N PRO A 13 24.16 -12.88 11.15
CA PRO A 13 24.03 -14.34 11.34
C PRO A 13 22.66 -14.91 10.91
N PRO A 14 22.53 -16.25 10.77
CA PRO A 14 21.43 -16.95 10.08
C PRO A 14 20.05 -16.94 10.77
N ASP A 15 19.91 -16.25 11.89
CA ASP A 15 18.71 -16.17 12.73
C ASP A 15 18.02 -14.79 12.70
N LEU A 16 18.44 -13.89 11.79
CA LEU A 16 17.83 -12.56 11.66
C LEU A 16 16.65 -12.52 10.68
N THR A 17 15.49 -12.15 11.22
CA THR A 17 14.44 -11.45 10.47
C THR A 17 15.03 -10.15 9.92
N LEU A 18 15.27 -10.11 8.61
CA LEU A 18 15.80 -8.94 7.93
C LEU A 18 14.70 -7.88 7.81
N TRP A 19 14.81 -6.80 8.58
CA TRP A 19 13.99 -5.61 8.37
C TRP A 19 14.57 -4.85 7.19
N VAL A 20 14.00 -5.01 6.02
CA VAL A 20 14.35 -4.20 4.86
C VAL A 20 13.27 -3.17 4.66
N GLU A 21 13.65 -1.91 4.82
CA GLU A 21 12.77 -0.79 4.52
C GLU A 21 12.75 -0.59 3.00
N ALA A 22 11.56 -0.75 2.42
CA ALA A 22 11.35 -0.49 1.01
C ALA A 22 10.95 0.97 0.83
N TYR A 23 11.55 1.63 -0.16
CA TYR A 23 11.29 3.03 -0.46
C TYR A 23 10.86 3.22 -1.92
N PRO A 24 10.03 4.23 -2.24
CA PRO A 24 9.72 4.58 -3.61
C PRO A 24 11.00 4.94 -4.38
N VAL A 25 11.21 4.32 -5.55
CA VAL A 25 12.35 4.62 -6.42
C VAL A 25 11.86 5.15 -7.75
N LYS A 26 12.47 6.26 -8.20
CA LYS A 26 12.18 6.89 -9.48
C LYS A 26 13.21 6.49 -10.53
N THR A 27 12.78 5.84 -11.60
CA THR A 27 13.66 5.49 -12.74
C THR A 27 13.21 6.15 -14.04
N LYS A 28 14.17 6.40 -14.93
CA LYS A 28 13.90 6.79 -16.32
C LYS A 28 13.87 5.54 -17.18
N LEU A 29 12.76 5.31 -17.87
CA LEU A 29 12.61 4.13 -18.71
C LEU A 29 13.00 4.47 -20.16
N PRO A 30 13.95 3.77 -20.81
CA PRO A 30 14.36 4.04 -22.19
C PRO A 30 13.17 3.96 -23.14
N ARG A 31 13.21 4.76 -24.21
CA ARG A 31 12.28 4.65 -25.35
C ARG A 31 12.71 3.49 -26.25
N LYS A 32 12.46 2.24 -25.86
CA LYS A 32 12.38 1.17 -26.85
C LYS A 32 10.92 0.84 -27.09
N PHE A 33 10.54 0.92 -28.36
CA PHE A 33 9.18 0.82 -28.86
C PHE A 33 8.71 -0.65 -28.75
N ILE A 34 7.55 -0.89 -28.13
CA ILE A 34 6.88 -2.20 -28.15
C ILE A 34 5.40 -1.96 -28.52
N GLU A 35 4.90 -2.77 -29.45
CA GLU A 35 3.60 -2.64 -30.12
C GLU A 35 2.37 -2.69 -29.19
N SER A 36 1.39 -1.84 -29.54
CA SER A 36 -0.02 -1.85 -29.12
C SER A 36 -0.33 -2.01 -27.63
N TRP A 37 0.03 -1.01 -26.83
CA TRP A 37 -0.41 -0.90 -25.44
C TRP A 37 -1.61 0.03 -25.32
N LYS A 38 -2.59 -0.32 -24.47
CA LYS A 38 -3.75 0.55 -24.17
C LYS A 38 -3.35 1.79 -23.37
N LYS A 39 -2.34 1.68 -22.50
CA LYS A 39 -1.78 2.77 -21.69
C LYS A 39 -0.49 3.27 -22.33
N LYS A 40 -0.37 4.59 -22.49
CA LYS A 40 0.88 5.18 -23.00
C LYS A 40 1.98 4.94 -21.95
N PRO A 41 3.14 4.39 -22.34
CA PRO A 41 4.23 4.15 -21.41
C PRO A 41 4.70 5.45 -20.75
N ALA A 42 4.95 5.39 -19.44
CA ALA A 42 5.48 6.52 -18.68
C ALA A 42 6.98 6.72 -18.99
N TRP A 43 7.44 7.96 -18.96
CA TRP A 43 8.85 8.31 -19.21
C TRP A 43 9.70 8.16 -17.96
N GLU A 44 9.09 8.51 -16.84
CA GLU A 44 9.61 8.32 -15.50
C GLU A 44 8.56 7.51 -14.76
N LYS A 45 8.99 6.48 -14.05
CA LYS A 45 8.11 5.68 -13.19
C LYS A 45 8.66 5.73 -11.78
N VAL A 46 7.75 5.79 -10.82
CA VAL A 46 8.04 5.76 -9.39
C VAL A 46 7.39 4.48 -8.88
N SER A 47 8.18 3.61 -8.25
CA SER A 47 7.63 2.43 -7.59
C SER A 47 6.93 2.83 -6.30
N ASP A 48 5.97 2.01 -5.84
CA ASP A 48 5.41 2.19 -4.50
C ASP A 48 6.43 1.81 -3.43
N ALA A 49 7.22 0.77 -3.72
CA ALA A 49 8.34 0.33 -2.90
C ALA A 49 9.37 -0.38 -3.78
N ALA A 50 10.63 -0.41 -3.35
CA ALA A 50 11.67 -1.17 -4.00
C ALA A 50 12.74 -1.63 -2.99
N PHE A 51 13.41 -2.73 -3.34
CA PHE A 51 14.67 -3.12 -2.72
C PHE A 51 15.82 -2.80 -3.66
N THR A 52 16.74 -1.99 -3.14
CA THR A 52 18.00 -1.66 -3.79
C THR A 52 19.13 -2.46 -3.16
N PHE A 53 20.12 -2.79 -3.99
CA PHE A 53 21.34 -3.47 -3.59
C PHE A 53 22.51 -2.55 -3.93
N THR A 54 23.51 -2.48 -3.06
CA THR A 54 24.75 -1.79 -3.39
C THR A 54 25.72 -2.80 -3.99
N ASP A 55 26.18 -2.54 -5.21
CA ASP A 55 27.25 -3.32 -5.80
C ASP A 55 28.55 -3.09 -5.03
N PRO A 56 29.17 -4.12 -4.43
CA PRO A 56 30.39 -3.94 -3.65
C PRO A 56 31.60 -3.47 -4.47
N GLU A 57 31.62 -3.67 -5.79
CA GLU A 57 32.74 -3.27 -6.64
C GLU A 57 32.64 -1.81 -7.09
N SER A 58 31.48 -1.41 -7.63
CA SER A 58 31.24 -0.06 -8.11
C SER A 58 30.73 0.91 -7.04
N ASN A 59 30.18 0.38 -5.94
CA ASN A 59 29.42 1.13 -4.94
C ASN A 59 28.16 1.81 -5.50
N ASP A 60 27.67 1.35 -6.66
CA ASP A 60 26.43 1.85 -7.27
C ASP A 60 25.21 1.16 -6.65
N GLU A 61 24.10 1.92 -6.54
CA GLU A 61 22.81 1.39 -6.10
C GLU A 61 22.03 0.81 -7.28
N ILE A 62 21.58 -0.42 -7.12
CA ILE A 62 20.93 -1.21 -8.14
C ILE A 62 19.54 -1.62 -7.65
N ILE A 63 18.50 -1.32 -8.44
CA ILE A 63 17.13 -1.70 -8.13
C ILE A 63 16.95 -3.18 -8.51
N GLY A 64 16.94 -4.08 -7.53
CA GLY A 64 16.77 -5.52 -7.81
C GLY A 64 15.32 -5.99 -7.73
N VAL A 65 14.50 -5.39 -6.85
CA VAL A 65 13.08 -5.74 -6.68
C VAL A 65 12.23 -4.48 -6.63
N VAL A 66 11.10 -4.50 -7.33
CA VAL A 66 10.09 -3.44 -7.29
C VAL A 66 8.74 -3.99 -6.85
N PHE A 67 8.02 -3.20 -6.06
CA PHE A 67 6.64 -3.45 -5.66
C PHE A 67 5.72 -2.43 -6.34
N GLU A 68 4.62 -2.93 -6.91
CA GLU A 68 3.52 -2.11 -7.45
C GLU A 68 2.23 -2.58 -6.78
N ALA A 69 1.60 -1.69 -6.03
CA ALA A 69 0.42 -1.97 -5.24
C ALA A 69 -0.82 -1.28 -5.82
N GLY A 70 -1.82 -2.07 -6.21
CA GLY A 70 -3.10 -1.54 -6.69
C GLY A 70 -4.22 -1.83 -5.72
N PHE A 71 -4.95 -0.79 -5.31
CA PHE A 71 -6.16 -0.92 -4.48
C PHE A 71 -7.45 -0.78 -5.30
N SER A 72 -7.60 0.34 -6.00
CA SER A 72 -8.73 0.60 -6.91
C SER A 72 -8.36 0.44 -8.38
N GLU A 73 -7.10 0.14 -8.65
CA GLU A 73 -6.58 0.01 -10.01
C GLU A 73 -7.02 -1.30 -10.64
N ASN A 74 -7.20 -1.29 -11.96
CA ASN A 74 -7.49 -2.51 -12.68
C ASN A 74 -6.23 -3.38 -12.74
N TYR A 75 -6.39 -4.69 -12.62
CA TYR A 75 -5.31 -5.66 -12.76
C TYR A 75 -4.51 -5.52 -14.07
N GLU A 76 -5.17 -5.14 -15.17
CA GLU A 76 -4.48 -4.87 -16.44
C GLU A 76 -3.53 -3.68 -16.38
N ASP A 77 -3.84 -2.66 -15.56
CA ASP A 77 -2.94 -1.52 -15.35
C ASP A 77 -1.71 -1.95 -14.56
N LEU A 78 -1.91 -2.77 -13.50
CA LEU A 78 -0.80 -3.36 -12.74
C LEU A 78 0.11 -4.24 -13.62
N LEU A 79 -0.47 -5.04 -14.52
CA LEU A 79 0.31 -5.81 -15.49
C LEU A 79 1.07 -4.91 -16.47
N SER A 80 0.46 -3.82 -16.93
CA SER A 80 1.14 -2.83 -17.76
C SER A 80 2.32 -2.20 -17.01
N ASP A 81 2.14 -1.91 -15.73
CA ASP A 81 3.17 -1.30 -14.91
C ASP A 81 4.32 -2.28 -14.61
N MET A 82 4.01 -3.53 -14.30
CA MET A 82 5.01 -4.61 -14.19
C MET A 82 5.81 -4.83 -15.47
N ARG A 83 5.15 -4.87 -16.63
CA ARG A 83 5.86 -5.08 -17.90
C ARG A 83 6.76 -3.90 -18.23
N GLN A 84 6.34 -2.67 -17.91
CA GLN A 84 7.19 -1.49 -18.09
C GLN A 84 8.46 -1.58 -17.24
N TRP A 85 8.34 -2.01 -15.99
CA TRP A 85 9.50 -2.28 -15.16
C TRP A 85 10.40 -3.35 -15.77
N LEU A 86 9.89 -4.56 -16.06
CA LEU A 86 10.75 -5.65 -16.54
C LEU A 86 11.38 -5.42 -17.92
N LEU A 87 10.70 -4.67 -18.80
CA LEU A 87 11.16 -4.47 -20.19
C LEU A 87 11.92 -3.17 -20.42
N ARG A 88 11.82 -2.21 -19.49
CA ARG A 88 12.39 -0.88 -19.67
C ARG A 88 13.18 -0.39 -18.47
N SER A 89 13.28 -1.14 -17.38
CA SER A 89 14.35 -0.86 -16.43
C SER A 89 15.66 -1.26 -17.06
N ASP A 90 16.77 -0.70 -16.57
CA ASP A 90 18.08 -1.24 -16.90
C ASP A 90 18.16 -2.72 -16.51
N ASP A 91 19.10 -3.46 -17.10
CA ASP A 91 19.18 -4.94 -17.08
C ASP A 91 19.34 -5.57 -15.67
N ASP A 92 19.36 -4.74 -14.63
CA ASP A 92 19.58 -5.14 -13.25
C ASP A 92 18.30 -5.40 -12.45
N LEU A 93 17.13 -5.00 -12.95
CA LEU A 93 15.86 -5.34 -12.30
C LEU A 93 15.53 -6.82 -12.50
N GLN A 94 15.40 -7.55 -11.39
CA GLN A 94 15.21 -9.00 -11.43
C GLN A 94 13.76 -9.43 -11.20
N LEU A 95 13.03 -8.64 -10.41
CA LEU A 95 11.71 -9.03 -9.94
C LEU A 95 10.79 -7.83 -9.79
N VAL A 96 9.56 -7.99 -10.25
CA VAL A 96 8.44 -7.13 -9.90
C VAL A 96 7.43 -7.94 -9.11
N ILE A 97 7.02 -7.40 -7.97
CA ILE A 97 5.97 -7.97 -7.13
C ILE A 97 4.73 -7.10 -7.29
N ILE A 98 3.69 -7.66 -7.90
CA ILE A 98 2.38 -7.01 -7.94
C ILE A 98 1.68 -7.34 -6.63
N VAL A 99 1.22 -6.29 -5.94
CA VAL A 99 0.40 -6.37 -4.72
C VAL A 99 -1.01 -5.96 -5.10
N ASN A 100 -1.85 -6.92 -5.47
CA ASN A 100 -3.23 -6.68 -5.84
C ASN A 100 -4.12 -6.71 -4.58
N ILE A 101 -4.61 -5.54 -4.18
CA ILE A 101 -5.43 -5.37 -2.97
C ILE A 101 -6.88 -5.16 -3.41
N GLN A 102 -7.76 -6.02 -2.91
CA GLN A 102 -9.19 -5.95 -3.20
C GLN A 102 -9.99 -5.76 -1.93
N GLU A 103 -10.82 -4.72 -1.92
CA GLU A 103 -11.80 -4.49 -0.88
C GLU A 103 -13.10 -5.24 -1.18
N ASP A 104 -13.60 -5.99 -0.19
CA ASP A 104 -14.96 -6.51 -0.23
C ASP A 104 -15.98 -5.40 0.09
N ARG A 105 -16.28 -4.61 -0.95
CA ARG A 105 -17.27 -3.53 -0.89
C ARG A 105 -18.66 -4.02 -0.53
N LYS A 106 -19.03 -5.26 -0.89
CA LYS A 106 -20.36 -5.78 -0.55
C LYS A 106 -20.48 -5.99 0.96
N SER A 107 -19.43 -6.52 1.57
CA SER A 107 -19.36 -6.66 3.03
C SER A 107 -19.32 -5.29 3.72
N LEU A 108 -18.63 -4.29 3.15
CA LEU A 108 -18.66 -2.92 3.68
C LEU A 108 -20.07 -2.32 3.67
N GLU A 109 -20.76 -2.36 2.53
CA GLU A 109 -22.12 -1.82 2.40
C GLU A 109 -23.09 -2.54 3.35
N LYS A 110 -22.93 -3.86 3.50
CA LYS A 110 -23.68 -4.61 4.50
C LYS A 110 -23.37 -4.12 5.91
N ASN A 111 -22.10 -3.94 6.29
CA ASN A 111 -21.71 -3.42 7.60
C ASN A 111 -22.33 -2.04 7.88
N LYS A 112 -22.22 -1.10 6.93
CA LYS A 112 -22.82 0.24 7.03
C LYS A 112 -24.34 0.23 7.18
N SER A 113 -25.01 -0.84 6.77
CA SER A 113 -26.46 -0.98 6.97
C SER A 113 -26.85 -1.38 8.41
N HIS A 114 -25.91 -1.91 9.21
CA HIS A 114 -26.16 -2.29 10.61
C HIS A 114 -26.35 -1.05 11.48
N ASN A 115 -27.27 -1.15 12.46
CA ASN A 115 -27.59 -0.06 13.37
C ASN A 115 -26.36 0.39 14.16
N ASP A 116 -25.54 -0.53 14.66
CA ASP A 116 -24.34 -0.17 15.43
C ASP A 116 -23.33 0.67 14.63
N ALA A 117 -23.15 0.38 13.33
CA ALA A 117 -22.29 1.16 12.46
C ALA A 117 -22.91 2.54 12.18
N LYS A 118 -24.23 2.60 11.94
CA LYS A 118 -24.94 3.86 11.76
C LYS A 118 -24.89 4.74 13.01
N ASP A 119 -25.06 4.17 14.20
CA ASP A 119 -24.98 4.89 15.47
C ASP A 119 -23.60 5.52 15.66
N ARG A 120 -22.52 4.77 15.37
CA ARG A 120 -21.14 5.28 15.44
C ARG A 120 -20.89 6.38 14.42
N ILE A 121 -21.26 6.16 13.16
CA ILE A 121 -21.08 7.15 12.08
C ILE A 121 -21.89 8.42 12.38
N ALA A 122 -23.15 8.29 12.82
CA ALA A 122 -24.01 9.41 13.16
C ALA A 122 -23.44 10.22 14.33
N SER A 123 -22.94 9.54 15.38
CA SER A 123 -22.31 10.19 16.52
C SER A 123 -21.05 10.96 16.11
N LEU A 124 -20.20 10.35 15.27
CA LEU A 124 -19.01 11.00 14.72
C LEU A 124 -19.35 12.24 13.87
N LEU A 125 -20.37 12.15 13.00
CA LEU A 125 -20.82 13.26 12.18
C LEU A 125 -21.41 14.39 13.03
N GLN A 126 -22.17 14.06 14.07
CA GLN A 126 -22.75 15.05 14.97
C GLN A 126 -21.68 15.81 15.76
N GLU A 127 -20.67 15.10 16.29
CA GLU A 127 -19.65 15.66 17.17
C GLU A 127 -18.48 16.32 16.42
N CYS A 128 -18.11 15.76 15.25
CA CYS A 128 -16.87 16.13 14.55
C CYS A 128 -17.07 16.41 13.05
N GLY A 129 -18.29 16.23 12.52
CA GLY A 129 -18.58 16.49 11.12
C GLY A 129 -18.65 17.99 10.83
N SER A 130 -18.17 18.39 9.66
CA SER A 130 -18.43 19.74 9.14
C SER A 130 -19.91 19.90 8.79
N GLU A 131 -20.41 21.13 8.71
CA GLU A 131 -21.80 21.41 8.31
C GLU A 131 -22.16 20.73 6.97
N LYS A 132 -21.25 20.79 5.99
CA LYS A 132 -21.43 20.07 4.72
C LYS A 132 -21.55 18.56 4.91
N GLY A 133 -20.73 17.96 5.78
CA GLY A 133 -20.79 16.53 6.06
C GLY A 133 -22.08 16.12 6.76
N LYS A 134 -22.61 16.97 7.66
CA LYS A 134 -23.91 16.76 8.30
C LYS A 134 -25.06 16.86 7.30
N ASP A 135 -25.01 17.83 6.38
CA ASP A 135 -26.00 18.01 5.32
C ASP A 135 -26.02 16.82 4.35
N ASP A 136 -24.84 16.44 3.83
CA ASP A 136 -24.65 15.33 2.88
C ASP A 136 -25.08 13.98 3.48
N HIS A 137 -25.10 13.85 4.81
CA HIS A 137 -25.47 12.64 5.56
C HIS A 137 -26.65 12.86 6.52
N SER A 138 -27.56 13.77 6.17
CA SER A 138 -28.73 14.13 6.98
C SER A 138 -29.68 12.93 7.22
N ASP A 139 -29.69 11.95 6.32
CA ASP A 139 -30.45 10.70 6.46
C ASP A 139 -29.99 9.86 7.66
N ILE A 140 -28.67 9.78 7.89
CA ILE A 140 -28.06 9.07 9.01
C ILE A 140 -28.37 9.79 10.34
N LEU A 141 -28.29 11.11 10.35
CA LEU A 141 -28.59 11.92 11.54
C LEU A 141 -30.08 11.88 11.91
N HIS A 142 -30.97 11.90 10.91
CA HIS A 142 -32.41 11.75 11.13
C HIS A 142 -32.75 10.36 11.71
N TRP A 143 -32.10 9.30 11.21
CA TRP A 143 -32.26 7.95 11.75
C TRP A 143 -31.82 7.86 13.22
N LEU A 144 -30.67 8.45 13.59
CA LEU A 144 -30.20 8.47 14.98
C LEU A 144 -31.23 9.12 15.89
N SER A 145 -31.78 10.25 15.47
CA SER A 145 -32.74 11.05 16.24
C SER A 145 -34.07 10.31 16.43
N ALA A 146 -34.54 9.63 15.39
CA ALA A 146 -35.75 8.80 15.44
C ALA A 146 -35.59 7.57 16.35
N THR A 147 -34.39 6.99 16.43
CA THR A 147 -34.15 5.71 17.11
C THR A 147 -33.74 5.88 18.57
N THR A 148 -32.97 6.92 18.87
CA THR A 148 -32.41 7.15 20.22
C THR A 148 -33.18 8.19 21.03
N GLY A 149 -34.09 8.95 20.40
CA GLY A 149 -34.78 10.07 21.03
C GLY A 149 -33.85 11.23 21.41
N ARG A 150 -32.56 11.17 21.03
CA ARG A 150 -31.69 12.35 21.09
C ARG A 150 -32.18 13.37 20.06
N PRO A 151 -32.29 14.65 20.42
CA PRO A 151 -32.59 15.69 19.45
C PRO A 151 -31.56 15.65 18.31
N ALA A 152 -32.04 15.73 17.07
CA ALA A 152 -31.24 16.00 15.88
C ALA A 152 -30.61 17.40 16.05
N GLY A 153 -29.51 17.49 16.78
CA GLY A 153 -28.99 18.77 17.26
C GLY A 153 -29.74 19.25 18.49
N THR A 154 -29.17 19.00 19.67
CA THR A 154 -29.23 20.04 20.70
C THR A 154 -28.07 20.95 20.35
N GLU A 155 -28.34 22.24 20.21
CA GLU A 155 -27.37 23.32 19.97
C GLU A 155 -26.39 23.46 21.14
N GLU A 156 -25.70 22.39 21.55
CA GLU A 156 -24.35 22.57 22.03
C GLU A 156 -23.55 22.91 20.78
N GLN A 157 -23.57 24.20 20.46
CA GLN A 157 -22.64 24.87 19.57
C GLN A 157 -21.27 24.28 19.91
N SER A 158 -20.80 23.33 19.09
CA SER A 158 -19.42 22.91 19.18
C SER A 158 -18.65 24.19 18.90
N THR A 159 -18.02 24.75 19.93
CA THR A 159 -17.15 25.92 19.80
C THR A 159 -15.88 25.61 19.02
N PHE A 160 -15.83 24.46 18.34
CA PHE A 160 -14.88 24.16 17.30
C PHE A 160 -15.13 25.13 16.16
N ASP A 161 -14.42 26.26 16.25
CA ASP A 161 -14.15 27.12 15.13
C ASP A 161 -13.55 26.23 14.03
N ASP A 162 -14.20 26.17 12.86
CA ASP A 162 -13.74 25.42 11.68
C ASP A 162 -12.31 25.82 11.25
N SER A 163 -11.73 26.87 11.86
CA SER A 163 -10.37 27.34 11.64
C SER A 163 -9.28 26.71 12.52
N GLU A 164 -9.61 26.01 13.61
CA GLU A 164 -8.63 25.38 14.52
C GLU A 164 -8.73 23.85 14.51
N SER A 165 -8.12 23.25 13.49
CA SER A 165 -7.87 21.81 13.42
C SER A 165 -6.78 21.42 14.43
N ASP A 166 -7.18 21.26 15.69
CA ASP A 166 -6.25 20.98 16.78
C ASP A 166 -5.99 19.49 16.98
N ALA A 167 -4.79 19.15 17.45
CA ALA A 167 -4.34 17.75 17.64
C ALA A 167 -5.24 16.93 18.57
N GLU A 168 -5.96 17.59 19.49
CA GLU A 168 -6.94 16.97 20.39
C GLU A 168 -8.17 16.45 19.63
N LEU A 169 -8.65 17.19 18.63
CA LEU A 169 -9.77 16.77 17.76
C LEU A 169 -9.42 15.48 17.02
N TYR A 170 -8.24 15.42 16.40
CA TYR A 170 -7.78 14.21 15.71
C TYR A 170 -7.63 13.02 16.66
N THR A 171 -7.21 13.26 17.90
CA THR A 171 -7.09 12.20 18.91
C THR A 171 -8.47 11.68 19.31
N ALA A 172 -9.44 12.57 19.52
CA ALA A 172 -10.82 12.23 19.84
C ALA A 172 -11.49 11.45 18.70
N VAL A 173 -11.35 11.91 17.45
CA VAL A 173 -11.84 11.22 16.25
C VAL A 173 -11.22 9.84 16.14
N LYS A 174 -9.89 9.74 16.25
CA LYS A 174 -9.16 8.46 16.16
C LYS A 174 -9.62 7.44 17.20
N GLY A 175 -9.96 7.88 18.41
CA GLY A 175 -10.47 7.00 19.48
C GLY A 175 -11.88 6.47 19.22
N LYS A 176 -12.67 7.14 18.36
CA LYS A 176 -14.05 6.78 18.03
C LYS A 176 -14.20 6.10 16.67
N LEU A 177 -13.16 6.15 15.83
CA LEU A 177 -13.14 5.48 14.52
C LEU A 177 -13.04 3.96 14.66
N ASP A 178 -14.00 3.25 14.08
CA ASP A 178 -13.90 1.82 13.78
C ASP A 178 -13.60 1.65 12.29
N CYS A 179 -12.43 1.13 11.94
CA CYS A 179 -12.02 0.96 10.55
C CYS A 179 -13.01 0.13 9.72
N ASN A 180 -13.74 -0.80 10.33
CA ASN A 180 -14.71 -1.65 9.62
C ASN A 180 -15.92 -0.86 9.09
N ASP A 181 -16.18 0.33 9.63
CA ASP A 181 -17.24 1.22 9.15
C ASP A 181 -16.86 1.93 7.85
N TRP A 182 -15.56 2.01 7.56
CA TRP A 182 -15.00 2.81 6.46
C TRP A 182 -14.36 1.96 5.38
N VAL A 183 -13.78 0.81 5.74
CA VAL A 183 -13.05 -0.08 4.84
C VAL A 183 -13.57 -1.51 5.03
N GLY A 184 -13.98 -2.13 3.92
CA GLY A 184 -14.40 -3.53 3.92
C GLY A 184 -13.23 -4.49 4.16
N PRO A 185 -13.50 -5.78 4.41
CA PRO A 185 -12.45 -6.80 4.48
C PRO A 185 -11.56 -6.76 3.24
N LEU A 186 -10.24 -6.72 3.45
CA LEU A 186 -9.26 -6.70 2.38
C LEU A 186 -8.76 -8.10 2.06
N THR A 187 -8.68 -8.41 0.76
CA THR A 187 -7.92 -9.54 0.25
C THR A 187 -6.70 -9.02 -0.48
N VAL A 188 -5.52 -9.52 -0.14
CA VAL A 188 -4.28 -9.18 -0.82
C VAL A 188 -3.78 -10.41 -1.57
N GLU A 189 -3.50 -10.24 -2.86
CA GLU A 189 -2.83 -11.25 -3.67
C GLU A 189 -1.46 -10.72 -4.12
N LEU A 190 -0.43 -11.54 -3.95
CA LEU A 190 0.92 -11.27 -4.43
C LEU A 190 1.20 -12.08 -5.69
N GLU A 191 1.77 -11.42 -6.70
CA GLU A 191 2.28 -12.08 -7.91
C GLU A 191 3.72 -11.67 -8.17
N TYR A 192 4.56 -12.67 -8.43
CA TYR A 192 6.00 -12.51 -8.64
C TYR A 192 6.28 -12.60 -10.13
N TRP A 193 6.88 -11.57 -10.72
CA TRP A 193 7.16 -11.50 -12.16
C TRP A 193 8.63 -11.24 -12.42
N GLU A 194 9.22 -12.05 -13.29
CA GLU A 194 10.63 -11.95 -13.69
C GLU A 194 10.76 -11.87 -15.22
N LEU A 195 11.92 -11.44 -15.69
CA LEU A 195 12.26 -11.52 -17.11
C LEU A 195 12.97 -12.84 -17.39
N LYS A 196 12.32 -13.73 -18.16
CA LYS A 196 12.90 -14.99 -18.63
C LYS A 196 12.88 -15.03 -20.15
N ASP A 197 14.02 -15.34 -20.76
CA ASP A 197 14.18 -15.35 -22.23
C ASP A 197 13.67 -14.05 -22.89
N SER A 198 13.99 -12.91 -22.27
CA SER A 198 13.57 -11.55 -22.66
C SER A 198 12.06 -11.31 -22.67
N ARG A 199 11.29 -12.12 -21.92
CA ARG A 199 9.84 -11.97 -21.78
C ARG A 199 9.42 -11.97 -20.31
N PRO A 200 8.47 -11.10 -19.92
CA PRO A 200 7.87 -11.15 -18.60
C PRO A 200 7.17 -12.49 -18.39
N GLN A 201 7.54 -13.18 -17.32
CA GLN A 201 6.96 -14.45 -16.92
C GLN A 201 6.64 -14.42 -15.43
N ARG A 202 5.45 -14.93 -15.08
CA ARG A 202 5.08 -15.11 -13.67
C ARG A 202 5.84 -16.29 -13.07
N ARG A 203 6.42 -16.08 -11.89
CA ARG A 203 7.03 -17.11 -11.06
C ARG A 203 5.95 -17.74 -10.18
N GLY A 204 5.67 -19.01 -10.43
CA GLY A 204 4.75 -19.80 -9.61
C GLY A 204 3.30 -19.29 -9.61
N ASP A 205 2.59 -19.71 -8.57
CA ASP A 205 1.20 -19.35 -8.32
C ASP A 205 1.07 -18.06 -7.51
N LYS A 206 -0.13 -17.47 -7.55
CA LYS A 206 -0.45 -16.31 -6.71
C LYS A 206 -0.44 -16.69 -5.24
N VAL A 207 0.07 -15.81 -4.40
CA VAL A 207 0.05 -16.00 -2.95
C VAL A 207 -1.00 -15.08 -2.34
N ARG A 208 -2.00 -15.66 -1.66
CA ARG A 208 -3.00 -14.87 -0.93
C ARG A 208 -2.47 -14.55 0.47
N VAL A 209 -2.41 -13.26 0.77
CA VAL A 209 -2.06 -12.75 2.10
C VAL A 209 -3.33 -12.21 2.76
N ILE A 210 -3.57 -12.65 3.98
CA ILE A 210 -4.64 -12.13 4.82
C ILE A 210 -3.99 -11.10 5.75
N PRO A 211 -4.27 -9.79 5.60
CA PRO A 211 -3.71 -8.79 6.49
C PRO A 211 -4.18 -9.07 7.92
N ALA A 212 -3.23 -9.25 8.84
CA ALA A 212 -3.56 -9.44 10.25
C ALA A 212 -3.98 -8.09 10.86
N ILE A 213 -5.17 -8.05 11.47
CA ILE A 213 -5.73 -6.83 12.09
C ILE A 213 -5.09 -6.54 13.46
N LYS A 214 -4.35 -7.51 14.03
CA LYS A 214 -3.60 -7.38 15.28
C LYS A 214 -2.25 -8.07 15.16
N GLY A 215 -1.18 -7.32 15.39
CA GLY A 215 0.19 -7.82 15.44
C GLY A 215 1.17 -6.98 14.63
N ASP A 216 2.45 -7.32 14.77
CA ASP A 216 3.52 -6.80 13.93
C ASP A 216 3.20 -7.05 12.45
N ILE A 217 3.62 -6.10 11.60
CA ILE A 217 3.48 -6.15 10.14
C ILE A 217 3.91 -7.56 9.67
N PRO A 218 3.10 -8.30 8.88
CA PRO A 218 3.47 -9.63 8.43
C PRO A 218 4.80 -9.55 7.69
N SER A 219 5.83 -10.17 8.27
CA SER A 219 7.19 -10.19 7.72
C SER A 219 7.23 -11.15 6.53
N ILE A 220 7.46 -10.62 5.33
CA ILE A 220 7.79 -11.44 4.16
C ILE A 220 9.29 -11.71 4.22
N TYR A 221 9.68 -12.99 4.31
CA TYR A 221 11.10 -13.34 4.30
C TYR A 221 11.69 -13.06 2.92
N ILE A 222 12.72 -12.22 2.87
CA ILE A 222 13.33 -11.80 1.60
C ILE A 222 13.90 -12.98 0.80
N SER A 223 14.27 -14.07 1.48
CA SER A 223 14.71 -15.33 0.89
C SER A 223 13.62 -16.06 0.10
N GLU A 224 12.34 -15.77 0.37
CA GLU A 224 11.21 -16.27 -0.41
C GLU A 224 10.94 -15.39 -1.65
N ALA A 225 11.37 -14.12 -1.61
CA ALA A 225 11.21 -13.18 -2.72
C ALA A 225 12.38 -13.22 -3.72
N ILE A 226 13.63 -13.31 -3.26
CA ILE A 226 14.83 -13.27 -4.09
C ILE A 226 15.23 -14.69 -4.54
N PRO A 227 15.36 -14.98 -5.85
CA PRO A 227 15.74 -16.31 -6.30
C PRO A 227 17.20 -16.66 -5.95
N LEU A 228 17.45 -17.92 -5.61
CA LEU A 228 18.78 -18.48 -5.35
C LEU A 228 19.77 -18.32 -6.52
N LEU A 229 19.30 -18.13 -7.76
CA LEU A 229 20.17 -17.88 -8.91
C LEU A 229 20.78 -16.47 -8.90
N THR A 230 20.16 -15.50 -8.22
CA THR A 230 20.75 -14.16 -7.98
C THR A 230 21.97 -14.25 -7.08
N VAL A 231 21.95 -15.18 -6.12
CA VAL A 231 23.02 -15.43 -5.16
C VAL A 231 24.33 -15.85 -5.84
N ALA A 232 24.25 -16.42 -7.05
CA ALA A 232 25.41 -16.80 -7.85
C ALA A 232 25.97 -15.64 -8.69
N LYS A 233 25.11 -14.68 -9.11
CA LYS A 233 25.52 -13.46 -9.82
C LYS A 233 26.09 -12.39 -8.86
N TRP A 234 25.73 -12.46 -7.59
CA TRP A 234 26.13 -11.55 -6.52
C TRP A 234 26.73 -12.35 -5.34
N PRO A 235 28.02 -12.72 -5.39
CA PRO A 235 28.64 -13.62 -4.41
C PRO A 235 28.57 -13.14 -2.94
N SER A 236 28.31 -11.86 -2.71
CA SER A 236 28.08 -11.28 -1.39
C SER A 236 26.79 -11.76 -0.73
N LEU A 237 25.76 -12.12 -1.51
CA LEU A 237 24.51 -12.70 -1.01
C LEU A 237 24.66 -14.20 -0.68
N SER A 238 25.64 -14.92 -1.25
CA SER A 238 25.86 -16.36 -0.99
C SER A 238 26.51 -16.66 0.34
N ARG A 239 27.07 -15.64 1.00
CA ARG A 239 27.68 -15.75 2.32
C ARG A 239 26.68 -15.59 3.47
N VAL A 240 25.40 -15.43 3.15
CA VAL A 240 24.32 -15.12 4.11
C VAL A 240 23.28 -16.26 4.21
N VAL A 241 23.51 -17.39 3.55
CA VAL A 241 22.73 -18.64 3.76
C VAL A 241 23.52 -19.59 4.65
#